data_AF-A0A183L4Z1-F1
#
_entry.id   AF-A0A183L4Z1-F1
#
_cell.length_a   1.000
_cell.length_b   1.000
_cell.length_c   1.000
_cell.angle_alpha   90.00
_cell.angle_beta   90.00
_cell.angle_gamma   90.00
#
_symmetry.space_group_name_H-M   'P 1'
#
loop_
_entity.id
_entity.type
_entity.pdbx_description
1 polymer ?
#
loop_
_entity_poly.entity_id
_entity_poly.type
_entity_poly.pdbx_seq_one_letter_code
_entity_poly.pdbx_strand_id
1 'polypeptide(L)'
;MEPAMEQLDIHSTSEVFEDYFERFELWTMTEDDEDVNIVAYFLTFIEKEAYSLLKTLALPEKPISLSYTTLNDLLLVYVKYTNFECGRGGRFRKMNYEDIKNSTALQPSTYSRLCR
;
A
#
# COMPACT_ATOMS: atom_id res chain seq x y z
N MET A 1 -12.34 -3.01 22.59
CA MET A 1 -12.14 -4.18 21.72
C MET A 1 -10.66 -4.19 21.41
N GLU A 2 -9.93 -5.23 21.84
CA GLU A 2 -8.56 -5.38 21.33
C GLU A 2 -8.64 -5.56 19.82
N PRO A 3 -7.72 -4.97 19.05
CA PRO A 3 -7.74 -5.16 17.61
C PRO A 3 -7.44 -6.64 17.35
N ALA A 4 -8.32 -7.30 16.60
CA ALA A 4 -8.11 -8.69 16.19
C ALA A 4 -6.87 -8.85 15.29
N MET A 5 -6.31 -7.73 14.80
CA MET A 5 -5.20 -7.68 13.86
C MET A 5 -4.23 -6.53 14.18
N GLU A 6 -2.95 -6.75 13.92
CA GLU A 6 -1.89 -5.75 14.07
C GLU A 6 -2.07 -4.60 13.05
N GLN A 7 -1.51 -3.42 13.35
CA GLN A 7 -1.52 -2.32 12.37
C GLN A 7 -0.39 -2.46 11.36
N LEU A 8 -0.65 -2.07 10.11
CA LEU A 8 0.33 -2.10 9.03
C LEU A 8 1.28 -0.89 9.09
N ASP A 9 2.57 -1.16 9.32
CA ASP A 9 3.69 -0.19 9.31
C ASP A 9 4.37 -0.14 7.92
N ILE A 10 4.43 1.05 7.32
CA ILE A 10 5.06 1.32 6.01
C ILE A 10 6.58 1.20 5.95
N HIS A 11 7.24 1.13 7.09
CA HIS A 11 8.69 0.94 7.18
C HIS A 11 9.10 -0.54 7.14
N SER A 12 8.12 -1.43 7.15
CA SER A 12 8.34 -2.87 7.03
C SER A 12 8.80 -3.28 5.63
N THR A 13 9.41 -4.47 5.54
CA THR A 13 9.82 -5.04 4.24
C THR A 13 8.59 -5.46 3.42
N SER A 14 8.78 -5.64 2.11
CA SER A 14 7.69 -6.10 1.23
C SER A 14 7.17 -7.48 1.61
N GLU A 15 8.02 -8.34 2.18
CA GLU A 15 7.64 -9.67 2.67
C GLU A 15 6.65 -9.58 3.83
N VAL A 16 6.88 -8.66 4.77
CA VAL A 16 5.96 -8.42 5.91
C VAL A 16 4.63 -7.82 5.43
N PHE A 17 4.68 -6.98 4.39
CA PHE A 17 3.47 -6.46 3.75
C PHE A 17 2.63 -7.57 3.11
N GLU A 18 3.26 -8.46 2.35
CA GLU A 18 2.58 -9.59 1.70
C GLU A 18 1.96 -10.55 2.74
N ASP A 19 2.68 -10.87 3.82
CA ASP A 19 2.16 -11.66 4.95
C ASP A 19 0.97 -10.99 5.64
N TYR A 20 1.05 -9.67 5.86
CA TYR A 20 -0.05 -8.92 6.44
C TYR A 20 -1.32 -8.98 5.57
N PHE A 21 -1.20 -8.82 4.26
CA PHE A 21 -2.37 -8.86 3.37
C PHE A 21 -3.03 -10.24 3.36
N GLU A 22 -2.24 -11.32 3.38
CA GLU A 22 -2.77 -12.68 3.49
C GLU A 22 -3.53 -12.88 4.82
N ARG A 23 -2.95 -12.41 5.94
CA ARG A 23 -3.63 -12.45 7.25
C ARG A 23 -4.89 -11.58 7.27
N PHE A 24 -4.87 -10.43 6.61
CA PHE A 24 -6.02 -9.54 6.52
C PHE A 24 -7.16 -10.20 5.75
N GLU A 25 -6.88 -10.79 4.60
CA GLU A 25 -7.88 -11.53 3.82
C GLU A 25 -8.46 -12.70 4.62
N LEU A 26 -7.63 -13.48 5.31
CA LEU A 26 -8.09 -14.58 6.16
C LEU A 26 -9.00 -14.08 7.29
N TRP A 27 -8.63 -12.99 7.95
CA TRP A 27 -9.46 -12.38 8.98
C TRP A 27 -10.80 -11.90 8.42
N THR A 28 -10.81 -11.25 7.26
CA THR A 28 -12.06 -10.82 6.61
C THR A 28 -12.97 -11.99 6.24
N MET A 29 -12.42 -13.18 5.95
CA MET A 29 -13.22 -14.38 5.70
C MET A 29 -13.83 -14.98 6.97
N THR A 30 -13.26 -14.69 8.15
CA THR A 30 -13.82 -15.13 9.43
C THR A 30 -14.86 -14.18 10.00
N GLU A 31 -14.89 -12.94 9.50
CA GLU A 31 -15.93 -11.98 9.84
C GLU A 31 -17.19 -12.33 9.03
N ASP A 32 -18.23 -12.83 9.70
CA ASP A 32 -19.52 -13.28 9.12
C ASP A 32 -20.38 -12.14 8.54
N ASP A 33 -19.79 -10.96 8.37
CA ASP A 33 -20.50 -9.70 8.16
C ASP A 33 -20.35 -9.27 6.69
N GLU A 34 -21.17 -9.88 5.82
CA GLU A 34 -21.17 -9.68 4.35
C GLU A 34 -21.36 -8.22 3.92
N ASP A 35 -21.94 -7.37 4.79
CA ASP A 35 -22.21 -5.96 4.51
C ASP A 35 -21.06 -5.02 4.91
N VAL A 36 -19.98 -5.53 5.51
CA VAL A 36 -18.92 -4.65 5.97
C VAL A 36 -17.97 -4.28 4.85
N ASN A 37 -17.80 -2.96 4.69
CA ASN A 37 -16.89 -2.39 3.73
C ASN A 37 -15.44 -2.77 4.08
N ILE A 38 -14.91 -3.80 3.41
CA ILE A 38 -13.51 -4.26 3.52
C ILE A 38 -12.51 -3.11 3.42
N VAL A 39 -12.80 -2.08 2.62
CA VAL A 39 -11.96 -0.87 2.51
C VAL A 39 -11.95 -0.10 3.83
N ALA A 40 -13.09 0.02 4.50
CA ALA A 40 -13.16 0.70 5.79
C ALA A 40 -12.38 -0.06 6.89
N TYR A 41 -12.47 -1.40 6.90
CA TYR A 41 -11.64 -2.21 7.80
C TYR A 41 -10.16 -2.04 7.49
N PHE A 42 -9.79 -2.16 6.23
CA PHE A 42 -8.41 -1.96 5.80
C PHE A 42 -7.87 -0.60 6.27
N LEU A 43 -8.60 0.48 6.02
CA LEU A 43 -8.21 1.83 6.44
C LEU A 43 -8.17 2.02 7.97
N THR A 44 -8.79 1.12 8.75
CA THR A 44 -8.76 1.12 10.22
C THR A 44 -7.52 0.40 10.76
N PHE A 45 -7.07 -0.66 10.07
CA PHE A 45 -5.91 -1.47 10.46
C PHE A 45 -4.59 -1.01 9.83
N ILE A 46 -4.57 0.13 9.14
CA ILE A 46 -3.31 0.76 8.72
C ILE A 46 -2.90 1.89 9.66
N GLU A 47 -1.61 2.15 9.77
CA GLU A 47 -1.11 3.29 10.53
C GLU A 47 -1.44 4.65 9.87
N LYS A 48 -1.37 5.72 10.66
CA LYS A 48 -1.65 7.10 10.19
C LYS A 48 -0.76 7.52 9.03
N GLU A 49 0.48 7.03 8.99
CA GLU A 49 1.43 7.32 7.93
C GLU A 49 1.03 6.62 6.63
N ALA A 50 0.67 5.34 6.68
CA ALA A 50 0.11 4.59 5.56
C ALA A 50 -1.14 5.28 4.98
N TYR A 51 -2.05 5.73 5.85
CA TYR A 51 -3.25 6.45 5.41
C TYR A 51 -2.93 7.80 4.73
N SER A 52 -1.94 8.53 5.25
CA SER A 52 -1.49 9.80 4.66
C SER A 52 -0.82 9.60 3.31
N LEU A 53 -0.07 8.51 3.16
CA LEU A 53 0.51 8.08 1.90
C LEU A 53 -0.59 7.72 0.89
N LEU A 54 -1.54 6.86 1.27
CA LEU A 54 -2.69 6.50 0.43
C LEU A 54 -3.46 7.74 -0.01
N LYS A 55 -3.69 8.70 0.88
CA LYS A 55 -4.31 9.99 0.51
C LYS A 55 -3.56 10.75 -0.58
N THR A 56 -2.25 10.65 -0.62
CA THR A 56 -1.41 11.31 -1.64
C THR A 56 -1.42 10.50 -2.93
N LEU A 57 -1.33 9.17 -2.83
CA LEU A 57 -1.28 8.27 -3.98
C LEU A 57 -2.65 8.11 -4.67
N ALA A 58 -3.74 8.24 -3.94
CA ALA A 58 -5.11 8.09 -4.45
C ALA A 58 -5.64 9.34 -5.18
N LEU A 59 -4.94 10.47 -5.16
CA LEU A 59 -5.45 11.72 -5.74
C LEU A 59 -5.74 11.57 -7.25
N PRO A 60 -6.85 12.13 -7.75
CA PRO A 60 -7.78 13.05 -7.07
C PRO A 60 -8.88 12.37 -6.22
N GLU A 61 -8.91 11.05 -6.20
CA GLU A 61 -9.90 10.25 -5.49
C GLU A 61 -9.60 10.15 -3.99
N LYS A 62 -10.57 9.66 -3.20
CA LYS A 62 -10.39 9.42 -1.77
C LYS A 62 -10.03 7.95 -1.57
N PRO A 63 -9.19 7.58 -0.59
CA PRO A 63 -8.89 6.17 -0.33
C PRO A 63 -10.13 5.29 -0.13
N ILE A 64 -11.19 5.82 0.49
CA ILE A 64 -12.45 5.09 0.70
C ILE A 64 -13.27 4.84 -0.58
N SER A 65 -13.01 5.56 -1.66
CA SER A 65 -13.68 5.35 -2.95
C SER A 65 -12.93 4.37 -3.86
N LEU A 66 -11.69 4.00 -3.50
CA LEU A 66 -10.90 3.03 -4.23
C LEU A 66 -11.25 1.61 -3.80
N SER A 67 -11.05 0.64 -4.70
CA SER A 67 -11.14 -0.77 -4.34
C SER A 67 -10.00 -1.17 -3.41
N TYR A 68 -10.25 -2.18 -2.56
CA TYR A 68 -9.22 -2.80 -1.71
C TYR A 68 -7.99 -3.23 -2.52
N THR A 69 -8.20 -3.87 -3.68
CA THR A 69 -7.12 -4.26 -4.60
C THR A 69 -6.25 -3.09 -5.03
N THR A 70 -6.86 -1.94 -5.36
CA THR A 70 -6.12 -0.74 -5.74
C THR A 70 -5.30 -0.20 -4.56
N LEU A 71 -5.86 -0.18 -3.36
CA LEU A 71 -5.15 0.29 -2.16
C LEU A 71 -3.95 -0.59 -1.82
N ASN A 72 -4.11 -1.91 -1.91
CA ASN A 72 -3.02 -2.88 -1.71
C ASN A 72 -1.89 -2.68 -2.71
N ASP A 73 -2.22 -2.59 -4.00
CA ASP A 73 -1.24 -2.39 -5.06
C ASP A 73 -0.45 -1.10 -4.84
N LEU A 74 -1.12 -0.01 -4.45
CA LEU A 74 -0.46 1.27 -4.17
C LEU A 74 0.56 1.17 -3.04
N LEU A 75 0.22 0.48 -1.95
CA LEU A 75 1.13 0.29 -0.82
C LEU A 75 2.27 -0.67 -1.18
N LEU A 76 1.98 -1.77 -1.85
CA LEU A 76 2.98 -2.75 -2.23
C LEU A 76 4.01 -2.16 -3.21
N VAL A 77 3.56 -1.36 -4.17
CA VAL A 77 4.45 -0.64 -5.09
C VAL A 77 5.35 0.34 -4.33
N TYR A 78 4.78 1.11 -3.39
CA TYR A 78 5.58 2.03 -2.57
C TYR A 78 6.64 1.30 -1.76
N VAL A 79 6.27 0.21 -1.07
CA VAL A 79 7.20 -0.56 -0.23
C VAL A 79 8.28 -1.25 -1.08
N LYS A 80 7.92 -1.79 -2.23
CA LYS A 80 8.90 -2.35 -3.19
C LYS A 80 9.87 -1.28 -3.69
N TYR A 81 9.37 -0.06 -3.93
CA TYR A 81 10.18 1.09 -4.30
C TYR A 81 11.12 1.53 -3.18
N THR A 82 10.64 1.72 -1.95
CA THR A 82 11.48 2.15 -0.81
C THR A 82 12.53 1.10 -0.45
N ASN A 83 12.16 -0.19 -0.48
CA ASN A 83 13.11 -1.29 -0.27
C ASN A 83 14.17 -1.36 -1.38
N PHE A 84 13.83 -0.93 -2.60
CA PHE A 84 14.77 -0.87 -3.73
C PHE A 84 15.66 0.40 -3.72
N GLU A 85 15.14 1.56 -3.32
CA GLU A 85 15.85 2.85 -3.32
C GLU A 85 16.83 3.03 -2.16
N CYS A 86 16.73 2.24 -1.10
CA CYS A 86 17.57 2.44 0.10
C CYS A 86 18.98 1.81 0.01
N GLY A 87 19.57 1.78 -1.18
CA GLY A 87 21.00 1.51 -1.37
C GLY A 87 21.83 2.73 -1.79
N ARG A 88 21.20 3.83 -2.24
CA ARG A 88 21.93 4.92 -2.94
C ARG A 88 21.37 6.33 -2.74
N GLY A 89 20.94 6.72 -1.53
CA GLY A 89 20.89 8.13 -1.11
C GLY A 89 20.22 9.15 -2.06
N GLY A 90 19.24 8.73 -2.87
CA GLY A 90 18.53 9.58 -3.83
C GLY A 90 17.46 10.42 -3.13
N ARG A 91 17.23 11.65 -3.60
CA ARG A 91 16.17 12.52 -3.06
C ARG A 91 14.80 12.01 -3.51
N PHE A 92 13.89 11.88 -2.54
CA PHE A 92 12.50 11.49 -2.75
C PHE A 92 11.79 12.42 -3.75
N ARG A 93 11.38 11.88 -4.90
CA ARG A 93 10.38 12.53 -5.76
C ARG A 93 9.00 12.02 -5.33
N LYS A 94 8.08 12.94 -5.00
CA LYS A 94 6.68 12.59 -4.72
C LYS A 94 6.07 11.91 -5.96
N MET A 95 5.67 10.65 -5.81
CA MET A 95 5.09 9.84 -6.88
C MET A 95 3.55 9.96 -6.85
N ASN A 96 2.92 10.01 -8.02
CA ASN A 96 1.46 10.03 -8.16
C ASN A 96 0.93 8.70 -8.74
N TYR A 97 -0.40 8.53 -8.72
CA TYR A 97 -1.10 7.34 -9.25
C TYR A 97 -0.67 6.99 -10.68
N GLU A 98 -0.47 8.00 -11.53
CA GLU A 98 -0.09 7.86 -12.93
C GLU A 98 1.35 7.35 -13.10
N ASP A 99 2.27 7.81 -12.26
CA ASP A 99 3.64 7.30 -12.21
C ASP A 99 3.67 5.82 -11.79
N ILE A 100 2.78 5.41 -10.87
CA ILE A 100 2.62 4.03 -10.42
C ILE A 100 2.07 3.15 -11.54
N LYS A 101 0.97 3.57 -12.17
CA LYS A 101 0.35 2.84 -13.28
C LYS A 101 1.32 2.62 -14.45
N ASN A 102 2.19 3.59 -14.71
CA ASN A 102 3.24 3.45 -15.72
C ASN A 102 4.38 2.51 -15.29
N SER A 103 4.66 2.42 -13.98
CA SER A 103 5.69 1.54 -13.42
C SER A 103 5.33 0.05 -13.50
N THR A 104 4.04 -0.30 -13.32
CA THR A 104 3.57 -1.70 -13.39
C THR A 104 3.73 -2.31 -14.79
N ALA A 105 3.96 -1.49 -15.83
CA ALA A 105 4.22 -1.91 -17.20
C ALA A 105 5.72 -2.09 -17.54
N LEU A 106 6.64 -1.80 -16.62
CA LEU A 106 8.06 -1.67 -16.94
C LEU A 106 8.94 -2.64 -16.15
N GLN A 107 9.82 -3.33 -16.88
CA GLN A 107 10.80 -4.26 -16.34
C GLN A 107 11.68 -3.63 -15.24
N PRO A 108 12.27 -4.44 -14.32
CA PRO A 108 13.06 -3.96 -13.17
C PRO A 108 14.16 -2.94 -13.51
N SER A 109 14.64 -2.93 -14.76
CA SER A 109 15.61 -1.94 -15.26
C SER A 109 15.10 -0.50 -15.29
N THR A 110 13.78 -0.27 -15.16
CA THR A 110 13.20 1.07 -15.32
C THR A 110 13.05 1.84 -14.02
N TYR A 111 13.08 1.16 -12.87
CA TYR A 111 13.24 1.84 -11.57
C TYR A 111 14.47 2.76 -11.59
N SER A 112 15.57 2.34 -12.24
CA SER A 112 16.78 3.16 -12.40
C SER A 112 16.65 4.42 -13.28
N ARG A 113 15.64 4.51 -14.15
CA ARG A 113 15.34 5.72 -14.94
C ARG A 113 14.48 6.73 -14.19
N LEU A 114 13.78 6.29 -13.15
CA LEU A 114 12.96 7.12 -12.27
C LEU A 114 13.80 7.75 -11.14
N CYS A 115 15.00 7.21 -10.90
CA CYS A 115 16.03 7.78 -10.02
C CYS A 115 16.88 8.91 -10.65
N ARG A 116 16.51 9.44 -11.84
CA ARG A 116 17.23 10.56 -12.49
C ARG A 116 16.54 11.90 -12.34
#